data_AF-A0A813FND0-F1
#
_entry.id   AF-A0A813FND0-F1
#
_cell.length_a   1.000
_cell.length_b   1.000
_cell.length_c   1.000
_cell.angle_alpha   90.00
_cell.angle_beta   90.00
_cell.angle_gamma   90.00
#
_symmetry.space_group_name_H-M   'P 1'
#
loop_
_entity.id
_entity.type
_entity.pdbx_description
1 polymer ?
#
loop_
_entity_poly.entity_id
_entity_poly.type
_entity_poly.pdbx_seq_one_letter_code
_entity_poly.pdbx_strand_id
1 'polypeptide(L)'
;VPLVVTPTGEPSEKERMDTELLKSLVSSYFNIVKKKVIDSVPKTIMHFMVNAVRDAIHPECIGELYRSELFASLLQEAEEVRQRRQRCEEKLRDLRKAQDILSQICDATSQV
;
A
#
# COMPACT_ATOMS: atom_id res chain seq x y z
N VAL A 1 -41.34 5.81 -19.20
CA VAL A 1 -42.09 4.88 -18.32
C VAL A 1 -42.83 5.73 -17.30
N PRO A 2 -44.14 5.55 -17.07
CA PRO A 2 -44.89 6.42 -16.14
C PRO A 2 -44.33 6.28 -14.72
N LEU A 3 -44.13 7.41 -14.02
CA LEU A 3 -43.58 7.42 -12.65
C LEU A 3 -44.59 6.95 -11.59
N VAL A 4 -45.88 6.99 -11.90
CA VAL A 4 -46.96 6.60 -10.99
C VAL A 4 -48.05 5.91 -11.80
N VAL A 5 -48.32 4.66 -11.48
CA VAL A 5 -49.49 3.91 -11.99
C VAL A 5 -50.60 4.12 -10.98
N THR A 6 -51.45 5.12 -11.20
CA THR A 6 -52.68 5.31 -10.41
C THR A 6 -53.74 4.32 -10.90
N PRO A 7 -54.32 3.49 -10.02
CA PRO A 7 -55.39 2.57 -10.40
C PRO A 7 -56.66 3.35 -10.74
N THR A 8 -57.31 2.97 -11.84
CA THR A 8 -58.61 3.48 -12.27
C THR A 8 -59.73 2.72 -11.54
N GLY A 9 -60.05 3.12 -10.31
CA GLY A 9 -61.14 2.54 -9.50
C GLY A 9 -60.69 2.03 -8.13
N GLU A 10 -61.65 1.76 -7.23
CA GLU A 10 -61.35 1.10 -5.95
C GLU A 10 -60.97 -0.37 -6.21
N PRO A 11 -59.77 -0.81 -5.79
CA PRO A 11 -59.34 -2.18 -6.02
C PRO A 11 -60.18 -3.13 -5.17
N SER A 12 -60.60 -4.24 -5.80
CA SER A 12 -61.28 -5.34 -5.15
C SER A 12 -60.42 -5.92 -4.02
N GLU A 13 -61.03 -6.51 -2.99
CA GLU A 13 -60.32 -7.13 -1.87
C GLU A 13 -59.27 -8.15 -2.35
N LYS A 14 -59.59 -8.89 -3.42
CA LYS A 14 -58.66 -9.81 -4.09
C LYS A 14 -57.45 -9.08 -4.69
N GLU A 15 -57.68 -7.96 -5.39
CA GLU A 15 -56.60 -7.18 -6.01
C GLU A 15 -55.69 -6.53 -4.97
N ARG A 16 -56.26 -6.12 -3.81
CA ARG A 16 -55.49 -5.62 -2.68
C ARG A 16 -54.58 -6.72 -2.12
N MET A 17 -55.12 -7.92 -1.90
CA MET A 17 -54.37 -9.06 -1.40
C MET A 17 -53.26 -9.50 -2.37
N ASP A 18 -53.57 -9.59 -3.67
CA ASP A 18 -52.59 -9.95 -4.70
C ASP A 18 -51.48 -8.90 -4.81
N THR A 19 -51.82 -7.61 -4.65
CA THR A 19 -50.84 -6.51 -4.63
C THR A 19 -49.90 -6.59 -3.41
N GLU A 20 -50.43 -6.89 -2.22
CA GLU A 20 -49.60 -7.06 -1.03
C GLU A 20 -48.69 -8.29 -1.12
N LEU A 21 -49.18 -9.39 -1.69
CA LEU A 21 -48.37 -10.56 -1.99
C LEU A 21 -47.22 -10.20 -2.95
N LEU A 22 -47.54 -9.49 -4.04
CA LEU A 22 -46.54 -9.08 -5.03
C LEU A 22 -45.46 -8.19 -4.39
N LYS A 23 -45.86 -7.21 -3.55
CA LYS A 23 -44.91 -6.37 -2.81
C LYS A 23 -43.99 -7.20 -1.93
N SER A 24 -44.53 -8.17 -1.19
CA SER A 24 -43.76 -9.08 -0.33
C SER A 24 -42.74 -9.91 -1.14
N LEU A 25 -43.16 -10.44 -2.29
CA LEU A 25 -42.28 -11.20 -3.19
C LEU A 25 -41.15 -10.34 -3.75
N VAL A 26 -41.45 -9.12 -4.20
CA VAL A 26 -40.45 -8.16 -4.71
C VAL A 26 -39.45 -7.81 -3.61
N SER A 27 -39.90 -7.51 -2.40
CA SER A 27 -39.03 -7.23 -1.26
C SER A 27 -38.14 -8.42 -0.91
N SER A 28 -38.70 -9.63 -0.93
CA SER A 28 -37.94 -10.87 -0.67
C SER A 28 -36.84 -11.08 -1.71
N TYR A 29 -37.17 -10.97 -3.00
CA TYR A 29 -36.21 -11.11 -4.08
C TYR A 29 -35.12 -10.04 -4.03
N PHE A 30 -35.50 -8.78 -3.82
CA PHE A 30 -34.56 -7.67 -3.68
C PHE A 30 -33.57 -7.90 -2.54
N ASN A 31 -34.04 -8.41 -1.39
CA ASN A 31 -33.16 -8.72 -0.26
C ASN A 31 -32.15 -9.84 -0.58
N ILE A 32 -32.55 -10.85 -1.37
CA ILE A 32 -31.65 -11.90 -1.85
C ILE A 32 -30.58 -11.30 -2.77
N VAL A 33 -30.98 -10.50 -3.77
CA VAL A 33 -30.05 -9.85 -4.70
C VAL A 33 -29.10 -8.91 -3.95
N LYS A 34 -29.62 -8.09 -3.02
CA LYS A 34 -28.80 -7.20 -2.19
C LYS A 34 -27.73 -7.97 -1.42
N LYS A 35 -28.09 -9.10 -0.79
CA LYS A 35 -27.10 -9.97 -0.11
C LYS A 35 -26.06 -10.52 -1.07
N LYS A 36 -26.45 -10.90 -2.29
CA LYS A 36 -25.52 -11.38 -3.32
C LYS A 36 -24.55 -10.29 -3.78
N VAL A 37 -25.03 -9.06 -4.00
CA VAL A 37 -24.18 -7.94 -4.42
C VAL A 37 -23.19 -7.55 -3.32
N ILE A 38 -23.64 -7.50 -2.06
CA ILE A 38 -22.76 -7.19 -0.90
C ILE A 38 -21.61 -8.20 -0.78
N ASP A 39 -21.84 -9.46 -1.14
CA ASP A 39 -20.84 -10.51 -1.09
C ASP A 39 -19.98 -10.57 -2.37
N SER A 40 -20.57 -10.37 -3.55
CA SER A 40 -19.85 -10.48 -4.82
C SER A 40 -18.89 -9.32 -5.05
N VAL A 41 -19.29 -8.09 -4.72
CA VAL A 41 -18.46 -6.90 -5.02
C VAL A 41 -17.10 -6.94 -4.31
N PRO A 42 -17.00 -7.22 -3.00
CA PRO A 42 -15.70 -7.35 -2.34
C PRO A 42 -14.86 -8.49 -2.91
N LYS A 43 -15.48 -9.61 -3.30
CA LYS A 43 -14.77 -10.75 -3.92
C LYS A 43 -14.21 -10.39 -5.28
N THR A 44 -14.97 -9.66 -6.09
CA THR A 44 -14.52 -9.13 -7.38
C THR A 44 -13.33 -8.19 -7.19
N ILE A 45 -13.41 -7.23 -6.26
CA ILE A 45 -12.29 -6.31 -5.96
C ILE A 45 -11.06 -7.10 -5.49
N MET A 46 -11.26 -8.05 -4.57
CA MET A 46 -10.17 -8.87 -4.06
C MET A 46 -9.48 -9.66 -5.17
N HIS A 47 -10.26 -10.31 -6.04
CA HIS A 47 -9.73 -11.16 -7.09
C HIS A 47 -9.04 -10.36 -8.19
N PHE A 48 -9.70 -9.33 -8.73
CA PHE A 48 -9.19 -8.61 -9.90
C PHE A 48 -8.18 -7.52 -9.57
N MET A 49 -8.25 -6.91 -8.38
CA MET A 49 -7.35 -5.80 -8.03
C MET A 49 -6.33 -6.23 -6.98
N VAL A 50 -6.78 -6.65 -5.80
CA VAL A 50 -5.88 -6.84 -4.65
C VAL A 50 -4.90 -7.99 -4.91
N ASN A 51 -5.40 -9.15 -5.35
CA ASN A 51 -4.55 -10.29 -5.66
C ASN A 51 -3.63 -9.99 -6.85
N ALA A 52 -4.15 -9.36 -7.90
CA ALA A 52 -3.35 -8.98 -9.06
C ALA A 52 -2.19 -8.04 -8.69
N VAL A 53 -2.46 -7.00 -7.90
CA VAL A 53 -1.43 -6.07 -7.43
C VAL A 53 -0.43 -6.78 -6.51
N ARG A 54 -0.88 -7.63 -5.59
CA ARG A 54 0.00 -8.41 -4.71
C ARG A 54 0.99 -9.25 -5.51
N ASP A 55 0.53 -9.91 -6.56
CA ASP A 55 1.35 -10.82 -7.34
C ASP A 55 2.29 -10.05 -8.30
N ALA A 56 1.85 -8.90 -8.80
CA ALA A 56 2.63 -8.05 -9.71
C ALA A 56 3.64 -7.13 -9.02
N ILE A 57 3.43 -6.72 -7.76
CA ILE A 57 4.24 -5.68 -7.12
C ILE A 57 5.73 -6.05 -7.03
N HIS A 58 6.05 -7.31 -6.73
CA HIS A 58 7.44 -7.76 -6.63
C HIS A 58 8.19 -7.71 -7.96
N PRO A 59 7.73 -8.39 -9.03
CA PRO A 59 8.42 -8.32 -10.31
C PRO A 59 8.44 -6.91 -10.90
N GLU A 60 7.36 -6.14 -10.75
CA GLU A 60 7.28 -4.78 -11.27
C GLU A 60 8.25 -3.83 -10.54
N CYS A 61 8.27 -3.85 -9.20
CA CYS A 61 9.21 -3.03 -8.44
C CYS A 61 10.66 -3.37 -8.75
N ILE A 62 10.99 -4.65 -8.96
CA ILE A 62 12.34 -5.03 -9.38
C ILE A 62 12.62 -4.49 -10.78
N GLY A 63 11.71 -4.67 -11.74
CA GLY A 63 11.87 -4.17 -13.11
C GLY A 63 12.03 -2.65 -13.21
N GLU A 64 11.36 -1.89 -12.34
CA GLU A 64 11.46 -0.43 -12.28
C GLU A 64 12.71 0.06 -11.53
N LEU A 65 13.08 -0.56 -10.41
CA LEU A 65 14.18 -0.10 -9.56
C LEU A 65 15.55 -0.65 -9.98
N TYR A 66 15.63 -1.85 -10.56
CA TYR A 66 16.89 -2.46 -11.01
C TYR A 66 17.30 -2.00 -12.42
N ARG A 67 17.23 -0.70 -12.67
CA ARG A 67 17.71 -0.08 -13.91
C ARG A 67 19.05 0.59 -13.66
N SER A 68 20.09 0.10 -14.33
CA SER A 68 21.46 0.60 -14.17
C SER A 68 21.60 2.12 -14.35
N GLU A 69 20.76 2.69 -15.22
CA GLU A 69 20.69 4.14 -15.49
C GLU A 69 20.19 4.95 -14.28
N LEU A 70 19.37 4.35 -13.41
CA LEU A 70 18.78 5.00 -12.24
C LEU A 70 19.63 4.84 -10.97
N PHE A 71 20.63 3.94 -10.96
CA PHE A 71 21.42 3.67 -9.76
C PHE A 71 22.18 4.89 -9.24
N ALA A 72 22.67 5.75 -10.13
CA ALA A 72 23.40 6.95 -9.74
C ALA A 72 22.54 7.91 -8.89
N SER A 73 21.24 8.00 -9.16
CA SER A 73 20.31 8.85 -8.42
C SER A 73 19.63 8.13 -7.25
N LEU A 74 19.18 6.89 -7.45
CA LEU A 74 18.44 6.12 -6.44
C LEU A 74 19.33 5.64 -5.29
N LEU A 75 20.60 5.33 -5.56
CA LEU A 75 21.56 4.84 -4.54
C LEU A 75 22.43 5.96 -3.98
N GLN A 76 22.06 7.22 -4.22
CA GLN A 76 22.81 8.35 -3.68
C GLN A 76 22.60 8.43 -2.15
N GLU A 77 23.71 8.51 -1.41
CA GLU A 77 23.66 8.75 0.03
C GLU A 77 22.91 10.04 0.37
N ALA A 78 22.10 10.00 1.42
CA ALA A 78 21.52 11.20 2.01
C ALA A 78 22.64 12.12 2.53
N GLU A 79 22.46 13.43 2.37
CA GLU A 79 23.50 14.42 2.68
C GLU A 79 23.92 14.38 4.16
N GLU A 80 22.99 14.14 5.08
CA GLU A 80 23.30 14.00 6.50
C GLU A 80 24.20 12.79 6.79
N VAL A 81 23.98 11.67 6.09
CA VAL A 81 24.79 10.45 6.21
C VAL A 81 26.19 10.68 5.66
N ARG A 82 26.29 11.33 4.49
CA ARG A 82 27.55 11.73 3.87
C ARG A 82 28.39 12.60 4.81
N GLN A 83 27.78 13.63 5.39
CA GLN A 83 28.46 14.51 6.34
C GLN A 83 28.89 13.78 7.61
N ARG A 84 28.05 12.89 8.13
CA ARG A 84 28.41 12.07 9.30
C ARG A 84 29.59 11.15 9.00
N ARG A 85 29.64 10.54 7.80
CA ARG A 85 30.78 9.72 7.36
C ARG A 85 32.06 10.56 7.29
N GLN A 86 32.02 11.73 6.65
CA GLN A 86 33.18 12.63 6.57
C GLN A 86 33.70 13.03 7.95
N ARG A 87 32.81 13.41 8.88
CA ARG A 87 33.20 13.75 10.27
C ARG A 87 33.86 12.57 10.99
N CYS A 88 33.33 11.36 10.82
CA CYS A 88 33.94 10.16 11.40
C CYS A 88 35.33 9.87 10.79
N GLU A 89 35.50 10.04 9.48
CA GLU A 89 36.79 9.86 8.81
C GLU A 89 37.83 10.88 9.28
N GLU A 90 37.45 12.15 9.44
CA GLU A 90 38.30 13.19 10.01
C GLU A 90 38.76 12.81 11.41
N LYS A 91 37.82 12.48 12.27
CA LYS A 91 38.12 12.07 13.65
C LYS A 91 39.02 10.83 13.70
N LEU A 92 38.80 9.87 12.81
CA LEU A 92 39.64 8.67 12.72
C LEU A 92 41.07 9.02 12.29
N ARG A 93 41.23 9.94 11.33
CA ARG A 93 42.56 10.42 10.90
C ARG A 93 43.29 11.09 12.06
N ASP A 94 42.61 11.92 12.84
CA ASP A 94 43.22 12.62 13.98
C ASP A 94 43.63 11.65 15.09
N LEU A 95 42.78 10.67 15.40
CA LEU A 95 43.10 9.64 16.39
C LEU A 95 44.28 8.76 15.96
N ARG A 96 44.39 8.41 14.67
CA ARG A 96 45.55 7.68 14.14
C ARG A 96 46.84 8.47 14.25
N LYS A 97 46.83 9.77 13.91
CA LYS A 97 48.00 10.63 14.10
C LYS A 97 48.41 10.72 15.56
N ALA A 98 47.45 10.85 16.47
CA ALA A 98 47.73 10.87 17.90
C ALA A 98 48.36 9.54 18.36
N GLN A 99 47.87 8.41 17.86
CA GLN A 99 48.46 7.09 18.11
C GLN A 99 49.90 6.99 17.58
N ASP A 100 50.16 7.45 16.36
CA ASP A 100 51.50 7.43 15.76
C ASP A 100 52.50 8.26 16.59
N ILE A 101 52.08 9.44 17.07
CA ILE A 101 52.88 10.29 17.94
C ILE A 101 53.17 9.59 19.28
N LEU A 102 52.16 8.95 19.89
CA LEU A 102 52.35 8.18 21.12
C LEU A 102 53.34 7.03 20.92
N SER A 103 53.27 6.32 19.78
CA SER A 103 54.23 5.26 19.45
C SER A 103 55.65 5.80 19.36
N GLN A 104 55.86 6.93 18.67
CA GLN A 104 57.18 7.55 18.53
C GLN A 104 57.78 7.96 19.89
N ILE A 105 56.96 8.47 20.82
CA ILE A 105 57.40 8.84 22.17
C ILE A 105 57.77 7.60 22.99
N CYS A 106 56.97 6.53 22.93
CA CYS A 106 57.28 5.26 23.60
C CYS A 106 58.60 4.67 23.09
N ASP A 107 58.83 4.66 21.78
CA ASP A 107 60.07 4.14 21.18
C ASP A 107 61.29 4.99 21.58
N ALA A 108 61.14 6.32 21.61
CA ALA A 108 62.20 7.23 22.04
C ALA A 108 62.52 7.10 23.54
N THR A 109 61.53 6.82 24.38
CA THR A 109 61.72 6.63 25.83
C THR A 109 62.33 5.26 26.13
N SER A 110 62.18 4.27 25.25
CA SER A 110 62.76 2.93 25.41
C SER A 110 64.24 2.81 24.95
N GLN A 111 64.80 3.87 24.33
CA GLN A 111 66.21 3.96 23.93
C GLN A 111 67.09 4.76 24.91
N VAL A 112 66.53 5.26 26.01
CA VAL A 112 67.24 5.92 27.13
C VAL A 112 67.26 4.97 28.33
#